data_AF-A0A8J4W7X9-F1
#
_entry.id   AF-A0A8J4W7X9-F1
#
_cell.length_a   1.000
_cell.length_b   1.000
_cell.length_c   1.000
_cell.angle_alpha   90.00
_cell.angle_beta   90.00
_cell.angle_gamma   90.00
#
_symmetry.space_group_name_H-M   'P 1'
#
loop_
_entity.id
_entity.type
_entity.pdbx_description
1 polymer ?
#
loop_
_entity_poly.entity_id
_entity_poly.type
_entity_poly.pdbx_seq_one_letter_code
_entity_poly.pdbx_strand_id
1 'polypeptide(L)'
;MHQLTRDFWLEALDEQHRYGFHLRAFHKAWKHEMATQSPSCGRRSSADASFFHWLDHGNGKSLDLPECSQQELRSTQVEYCTAQERKHYELQFVSDGGEVKVQYATSGLVVHTDERSKWIFVVDLAGRMHLNRKLKGRFHHSSFVSGAPIFAAGKIIIKHGTIVAIEPHSGHFKPRLDNLQALCSILATQGVNIDSIAFIKPKKWTCGWPFPPQPDLELEDFAGTSDTEYGGDRSDSEELESDMLLPMEAQGELSVE
;
A
#
# COMPACT_ATOMS: atom_id res chain seq x y z
N MET A 1 14.05 -5.06 2.75
CA MET A 1 13.08 -4.42 3.66
C MET A 1 11.99 -3.75 2.84
N HIS A 2 10.72 -3.96 3.18
CA HIS A 2 9.58 -3.36 2.50
C HIS A 2 9.02 -2.19 3.30
N GLN A 3 9.05 -0.98 2.71
CA GLN A 3 8.50 0.23 3.30
C GLN A 3 7.16 0.58 2.63
N LEU A 4 6.29 1.25 3.38
CA LEU A 4 5.02 1.79 2.89
C LEU A 4 5.29 2.71 1.70
N THR A 5 4.53 2.58 0.61
CA THR A 5 4.73 3.46 -0.55
C THR A 5 4.43 4.92 -0.20
N ARG A 6 5.08 5.83 -0.93
CA ARG A 6 4.83 7.30 -0.89
C ARG A 6 3.40 7.71 -1.20
N ASP A 7 2.49 6.77 -1.42
CA ASP A 7 1.07 7.06 -1.66
C ASP A 7 0.26 7.06 -0.36
N PHE A 8 0.77 6.44 0.70
CA PHE A 8 0.06 6.25 1.97
C PHE A 8 0.78 6.91 3.15
N TRP A 9 1.85 7.66 2.88
CA TRP A 9 2.57 8.44 3.89
C TRP A 9 1.65 9.43 4.63
N LEU A 10 0.64 10.01 3.96
CA LEU A 10 -0.34 10.89 4.61
C LEU A 10 -1.12 10.16 5.69
N GLU A 11 -1.57 8.93 5.44
CA GLU A 11 -2.30 8.12 6.43
C GLU A 11 -1.40 7.76 7.62
N ALA A 12 -0.13 7.45 7.35
CA ALA A 12 0.85 7.11 8.39
C ALA A 12 1.27 8.32 9.24
N LEU A 13 1.24 9.54 8.69
CA LEU A 13 1.56 10.78 9.40
C LEU A 13 0.35 11.43 10.08
N ASP A 14 -0.86 11.12 9.64
CA ASP A 14 -2.08 11.66 10.21
C ASP A 14 -2.33 11.04 11.59
N GLU A 15 -2.29 11.86 12.64
CA GLU A 15 -2.58 11.44 14.01
C GLU A 15 -4.01 10.91 14.17
N GLN A 16 -4.92 11.35 13.31
CA GLN A 16 -6.31 10.85 13.27
C GLN A 16 -6.44 9.55 12.46
N HIS A 17 -5.37 9.09 11.79
CA HIS A 17 -5.35 7.91 10.92
C HIS A 17 -6.49 7.86 9.90
N ARG A 18 -6.86 9.02 9.34
CA ARG A 18 -7.92 9.09 8.32
C ARG A 18 -7.50 8.35 7.08
N TYR A 19 -8.48 7.76 6.39
CA TYR A 19 -8.21 6.89 5.26
C TYR A 19 -7.42 7.58 4.15
N GLY A 20 -6.28 7.01 3.77
CA GLY A 20 -5.32 7.64 2.86
C GLY A 20 -5.89 8.01 1.49
N PHE A 21 -6.86 7.24 0.97
CA PHE A 21 -7.51 7.57 -0.30
C PHE A 21 -8.23 8.93 -0.24
N HIS A 22 -8.96 9.18 0.84
CA HIS A 22 -9.64 10.45 1.06
C HIS A 22 -8.62 11.57 1.29
N LEU A 23 -7.61 11.35 2.15
CA LEU A 23 -6.56 12.34 2.42
C LEU A 23 -5.85 12.81 1.13
N ARG A 24 -5.65 11.93 0.15
CA ARG A 24 -5.03 12.29 -1.14
C ARG A 24 -5.89 13.26 -1.96
N ALA A 25 -7.21 13.10 -1.96
CA ALA A 25 -8.11 14.01 -2.67
C ALA A 25 -8.01 15.42 -2.08
N PHE A 26 -8.09 15.53 -0.74
CA PHE A 26 -7.91 16.79 -0.03
C PHE A 26 -6.51 17.37 -0.21
N HIS A 27 -5.46 16.53 -0.23
CA HIS A 27 -4.09 17.00 -0.46
C HIS A 27 -3.90 17.56 -1.87
N LYS A 28 -4.57 17.00 -2.90
CA LYS A 28 -4.58 17.58 -4.25
C LYS A 28 -5.24 18.96 -4.25
N ALA A 29 -6.39 19.11 -3.59
CA ALA A 29 -7.09 20.40 -3.47
C ALA A 29 -6.22 21.45 -2.75
N TRP A 30 -5.61 21.07 -1.62
CA TRP A 30 -4.68 21.92 -0.88
C TRP A 30 -3.51 22.40 -1.76
N LYS A 31 -2.84 21.49 -2.49
CA LYS A 31 -1.74 21.88 -3.39
C LYS A 31 -2.18 22.89 -4.46
N HIS A 32 -3.36 22.69 -5.05
CA HIS A 32 -3.90 23.61 -6.05
C HIS A 32 -4.17 24.99 -5.45
N GLU A 33 -4.76 25.04 -4.25
CA GLU A 33 -4.98 26.28 -3.53
C GLU A 33 -3.66 27.00 -3.20
N MET A 34 -2.64 26.25 -2.73
CA MET A 34 -1.32 26.83 -2.44
C MET A 34 -0.65 27.42 -3.69
N ALA A 35 -0.83 26.81 -4.87
CA ALA A 35 -0.26 27.29 -6.12
C ALA A 35 -0.98 28.53 -6.69
N THR A 36 -2.26 28.70 -6.38
CA THR A 36 -3.10 29.79 -6.95
C THR A 36 -3.19 31.04 -6.06
N GLN A 37 -2.81 30.94 -4.78
CA GLN A 37 -2.80 32.09 -3.88
C GLN A 37 -1.59 33.03 -4.14
N SER A 38 -1.87 34.24 -4.63
CA SER A 38 -0.89 35.31 -4.89
C SER A 38 -0.11 35.74 -3.62
N PRO A 39 1.20 36.04 -3.69
CA PRO A 39 2.03 36.46 -2.55
C PRO A 39 1.65 37.83 -1.95
N SER A 40 0.64 38.52 -2.48
CA SER A 40 0.25 39.87 -2.08
C SER A 40 -0.70 39.95 -0.87
N CYS A 41 -1.26 38.84 -0.39
CA CYS A 41 -2.02 38.80 0.86
C CYS A 41 -1.10 38.35 2.00
N GLY A 42 -1.02 39.17 3.06
CA GLY A 42 -0.32 38.99 4.34
C GLY A 42 0.57 37.77 4.54
N ARG A 43 1.82 38.01 4.99
CA ARG A 43 2.83 37.00 5.35
C ARG A 43 2.18 35.77 6.03
N ARG A 44 1.99 34.69 5.27
CA ARG A 44 1.47 33.41 5.78
C ARG A 44 2.37 32.90 6.89
N SER A 45 1.80 32.47 8.01
CA SER A 45 2.58 31.78 9.03
C SER A 45 3.01 30.41 8.48
N SER A 46 4.14 29.87 8.94
CA SER A 46 4.58 28.53 8.47
C SER A 46 3.60 27.41 8.86
N ALA A 47 2.72 27.65 9.85
CA ALA A 47 1.67 26.72 10.26
C ALA A 47 0.50 26.69 9.26
N ASP A 48 0.17 27.81 8.64
CA ASP A 48 -0.87 27.90 7.60
C ASP A 48 -0.47 27.20 6.29
N ALA A 49 0.83 26.91 6.12
CA ALA A 49 1.37 26.14 5.02
C ALA A 49 1.39 24.62 5.27
N SER A 50 0.89 24.14 6.43
CA SER A 50 0.77 22.70 6.68
C SER A 50 -0.56 22.15 6.12
N PHE A 51 -0.51 21.04 5.39
CA PHE A 51 -1.69 20.35 4.88
C PHE A 51 -2.70 20.01 5.97
N PHE A 52 -2.26 19.41 7.08
CA PHE A 52 -3.16 19.00 8.16
C PHE A 52 -3.79 20.20 8.88
N HIS A 53 -3.04 21.29 9.05
CA HIS A 53 -3.60 22.52 9.59
C HIS A 53 -4.66 23.13 8.64
N TRP A 54 -4.36 23.18 7.34
CA TRP A 54 -5.34 23.61 6.33
C TRP A 54 -6.60 22.73 6.32
N LEU A 55 -6.42 21.41 6.48
CA LEU A 55 -7.51 20.44 6.47
C LEU A 55 -8.40 20.55 7.71
N ASP A 56 -7.82 20.75 8.88
CA ASP A 56 -8.54 20.71 10.17
C ASP A 56 -9.00 22.09 10.66
N HIS A 57 -8.27 23.15 10.30
CA HIS A 57 -8.48 24.51 10.80
C HIS A 57 -8.63 25.57 9.69
N GLY A 58 -8.21 25.27 8.46
CA GLY A 58 -8.29 26.18 7.32
C GLY A 58 -9.47 25.90 6.38
N ASN A 59 -9.29 26.22 5.09
CA ASN A 59 -10.33 26.09 4.07
C ASN A 59 -10.77 24.64 3.83
N GLY A 60 -9.92 23.66 4.12
CA GLY A 60 -10.25 22.24 4.01
C GLY A 60 -11.30 21.76 5.02
N LYS A 61 -11.51 22.49 6.13
CA LYS A 61 -12.41 22.10 7.22
C LYS A 61 -13.89 21.99 6.81
N SER A 62 -14.28 22.70 5.76
CA SER A 62 -15.66 22.77 5.25
C SER A 62 -15.74 22.49 3.75
N LEU A 63 -14.70 21.88 3.19
CA LEU A 63 -14.63 21.50 1.78
C LEU A 63 -15.21 20.10 1.59
N ASP A 64 -16.12 19.96 0.62
CA ASP A 64 -16.56 18.67 0.12
C ASP A 64 -16.00 18.47 -1.30
N LEU A 65 -15.40 17.31 -1.54
CA LEU A 65 -14.86 16.93 -2.85
C LEU A 65 -15.75 15.85 -3.50
N PRO A 66 -15.79 15.77 -4.84
CA PRO A 66 -16.54 14.72 -5.54
C PRO A 66 -16.15 13.29 -5.10
N GLU A 67 -14.88 13.08 -4.75
CA GLU A 67 -14.37 11.79 -4.31
C GLU A 67 -14.66 11.49 -2.84
N CYS A 68 -14.84 12.52 -2.00
CA CYS A 68 -15.02 12.37 -0.56
C CYS A 68 -15.50 13.68 0.08
N SER A 69 -16.62 13.61 0.78
CA SER A 69 -17.07 14.66 1.68
C SER A 69 -16.22 14.75 2.94
N GLN A 70 -16.27 15.90 3.59
CA GLN A 70 -15.62 16.12 4.87
C GLN A 70 -16.11 15.12 5.94
N GLN A 71 -17.42 14.81 5.93
CA GLN A 71 -18.03 13.85 6.84
C GLN A 71 -17.50 12.42 6.61
N GLU A 72 -17.35 12.01 5.35
CA GLU A 72 -16.78 10.70 5.00
C GLU A 72 -15.31 10.61 5.42
N LEU A 73 -14.53 11.68 5.20
CA LEU A 73 -13.15 11.76 5.65
C LEU A 73 -13.02 11.57 7.17
N ARG A 74 -13.88 12.21 7.97
CA ARG A 74 -13.87 12.08 9.44
C ARG A 74 -14.37 10.73 9.95
N SER A 75 -15.26 10.08 9.21
CA SER A 75 -15.83 8.79 9.62
C SER A 75 -14.98 7.58 9.21
N THR A 76 -14.03 7.76 8.28
CA THR A 76 -13.15 6.69 7.81
C THR A 76 -11.78 6.78 8.45
N GLN A 77 -11.57 5.95 9.47
CA GLN A 77 -10.33 5.86 10.23
C GLN A 77 -9.73 4.46 10.12
N VAL A 78 -8.47 4.39 9.72
CA VAL A 78 -7.71 3.14 9.65
C VAL A 78 -7.25 2.77 11.05
N GLU A 79 -7.47 1.50 11.40
CA GLU A 79 -7.03 0.91 12.65
C GLU A 79 -5.57 0.51 12.54
N TYR A 80 -4.73 0.98 13.46
CA TYR A 80 -3.34 0.56 13.60
C TYR A 80 -3.18 -0.23 14.89
N CYS A 81 -2.81 -1.50 14.76
CA CYS A 81 -2.72 -2.41 15.89
C CYS A 81 -1.56 -2.05 16.82
N THR A 82 -1.88 -1.90 18.10
CA THR A 82 -0.88 -1.95 19.17
C THR A 82 -0.17 -3.32 19.17
N ALA A 83 0.97 -3.40 19.85
CA ALA A 83 1.70 -4.66 20.01
C ALA A 83 0.85 -5.76 20.68
N GLN A 84 -0.12 -5.39 21.52
CA GLN A 84 -1.02 -6.34 22.18
C GLN A 84 -2.16 -6.78 21.25
N GLU A 85 -2.78 -5.86 20.51
CA GLU A 85 -3.82 -6.20 19.53
C GLU A 85 -3.28 -7.09 18.43
N ARG A 86 -2.06 -6.82 17.95
CA ARG A 86 -1.37 -7.57 16.90
C ARG A 86 -1.28 -9.08 17.18
N LYS A 87 -1.18 -9.49 18.45
CA LYS A 87 -1.11 -10.90 18.85
C LYS A 87 -2.35 -11.70 18.48
N HIS A 88 -3.52 -11.05 18.39
CA HIS A 88 -4.76 -11.72 17.98
C HIS A 88 -4.74 -12.17 16.52
N TYR A 89 -3.92 -11.50 15.70
CA TYR A 89 -3.76 -11.81 14.27
C TYR A 89 -2.54 -12.67 13.98
N GLU A 90 -1.68 -12.91 14.96
CA GLU A 90 -0.46 -13.71 14.80
C GLU A 90 -0.80 -15.17 14.52
N LEU A 91 -0.11 -15.73 13.54
CA LEU A 91 -0.26 -17.12 13.11
C LEU A 91 0.79 -18.01 13.79
N GLN A 92 0.39 -19.24 14.06
CA GLN A 92 1.24 -20.33 14.50
C GLN A 92 1.14 -21.48 13.51
N PHE A 93 2.29 -22.04 13.16
CA PHE A 93 2.41 -23.21 12.30
C PHE A 93 2.61 -24.44 13.19
N VAL A 94 1.72 -25.42 13.04
CA VAL A 94 1.71 -26.64 13.84
C VAL A 94 1.79 -27.86 12.93
N SER A 95 2.62 -28.83 13.29
CA SER A 95 2.70 -30.11 12.57
C SER A 95 1.54 -31.01 13.02
N ASP A 96 0.72 -31.45 12.07
CA ASP A 96 -0.40 -32.37 12.26
C ASP A 96 -0.32 -33.48 11.19
N GLY A 97 -0.08 -34.72 11.63
CA GLY A 97 -0.04 -35.87 10.72
C GLY A 97 1.02 -35.83 9.62
N GLY A 98 2.09 -35.04 9.78
CA GLY A 98 3.12 -34.83 8.76
C GLY A 98 2.83 -33.68 7.79
N GLU A 99 1.69 -33.00 7.93
CA GLU A 99 1.38 -31.74 7.26
C GLU A 99 1.51 -30.57 8.24
N VAL A 100 1.79 -29.37 7.73
CA VAL A 100 1.76 -28.15 8.53
C VAL A 100 0.40 -27.48 8.39
N LYS A 101 -0.25 -27.24 9.53
CA LYS A 101 -1.51 -26.48 9.64
C LYS A 101 -1.24 -25.12 10.28
N VAL A 102 -2.05 -24.14 9.90
CA VAL A 102 -1.99 -22.77 10.39
C VAL A 102 -3.17 -22.51 11.32
N GLN A 103 -2.86 -21.99 12.50
CA GLN A 103 -3.85 -21.55 13.50
C GLN A 103 -3.49 -20.17 14.03
N TYR A 104 -4.44 -19.46 14.64
CA TYR A 104 -4.13 -18.23 15.37
C TYR A 104 -3.37 -18.56 16.66
N ALA A 105 -2.23 -17.91 16.88
CA ALA A 105 -1.35 -18.19 18.01
C ALA A 105 -2.03 -17.96 19.37
N THR A 106 -2.90 -16.93 19.45
CA THR A 106 -3.58 -16.57 20.71
C THR A 106 -4.75 -17.51 21.02
N SER A 107 -5.58 -17.86 20.04
CA SER A 107 -6.81 -18.63 20.27
C SER A 107 -6.68 -20.12 19.98
N GLY A 108 -5.63 -20.56 19.30
CA GLY A 108 -5.47 -21.93 18.81
C GLY A 108 -6.48 -22.32 17.71
N LEU A 109 -7.29 -21.38 17.21
CA LEU A 109 -8.28 -21.67 16.20
C LEU A 109 -7.62 -21.86 14.84
N VAL A 110 -7.88 -23.01 14.22
CA VAL A 110 -7.45 -23.33 12.86
C VAL A 110 -7.98 -22.30 11.88
N VAL A 111 -7.11 -21.77 11.02
CA VAL A 111 -7.48 -20.72 10.08
C VAL A 111 -8.20 -21.32 8.87
N HIS A 112 -9.32 -20.70 8.50
CA HIS A 112 -10.02 -20.95 7.24
C HIS A 112 -10.45 -19.61 6.64
N THR A 113 -10.01 -19.32 5.42
CA THR A 113 -10.39 -18.13 4.67
C THR A 113 -11.62 -18.40 3.81
N ASP A 114 -12.70 -17.67 4.06
CA ASP A 114 -13.88 -17.67 3.21
C ASP A 114 -13.64 -16.94 1.87
N GLU A 115 -14.51 -17.22 0.91
CA GLU A 115 -14.49 -16.63 -0.44
C GLU A 115 -15.23 -15.29 -0.52
N ARG A 116 -15.86 -14.83 0.57
CA ARG A 116 -16.67 -13.60 0.58
C ARG A 116 -15.85 -12.36 0.90
N SER A 117 -14.61 -12.54 1.32
CA SER A 117 -13.75 -11.49 1.85
C SER A 117 -12.34 -11.59 1.27
N LYS A 118 -11.68 -10.45 1.08
CA LYS A 118 -10.25 -10.42 0.80
C LYS A 118 -9.48 -10.67 2.09
N TRP A 119 -8.73 -11.76 2.15
CA TRP A 119 -7.85 -12.08 3.29
C TRP A 119 -6.43 -11.60 3.01
N ILE A 120 -5.87 -10.85 3.96
CA ILE A 120 -4.56 -10.21 3.83
C ILE A 120 -3.63 -10.69 4.93
N PHE A 121 -2.34 -10.74 4.59
CA PHE A 121 -1.29 -11.06 5.56
C PHE A 121 -0.12 -10.11 5.46
N VAL A 122 0.63 -9.99 6.56
CA VAL A 122 1.97 -9.40 6.59
C VAL A 122 2.94 -10.34 7.31
N VAL A 123 4.20 -10.26 6.93
CA VAL A 123 5.32 -10.89 7.64
C VAL A 123 6.20 -9.78 8.19
N ASP A 124 6.24 -9.64 9.51
CA ASP A 124 7.04 -8.61 10.17
C ASP A 124 8.54 -8.90 10.12
N LEU A 125 9.39 -7.98 10.59
CA LEU A 125 10.84 -8.16 10.57
C LEU A 125 11.36 -9.25 11.52
N ALA A 126 10.54 -9.76 12.43
CA ALA A 126 10.87 -10.92 13.25
C ALA A 126 10.50 -12.26 12.56
N GLY A 127 9.95 -12.20 11.34
CA GLY A 127 9.46 -13.36 10.61
C GLY A 127 8.10 -13.87 11.08
N ARG A 128 7.41 -13.12 11.94
CA ARG A 128 6.05 -13.48 12.39
C ARG A 128 5.04 -13.10 11.33
N MET A 129 4.11 -14.01 11.07
CA MET A 129 3.05 -13.80 10.10
C MET A 129 1.76 -13.41 10.80
N HIS A 130 1.11 -12.35 10.33
CA HIS A 130 -0.18 -11.89 10.83
C HIS A 130 -1.22 -11.92 9.71
N LEU A 131 -2.47 -12.29 10.03
CA LEU A 131 -3.53 -12.48 9.05
C LEU A 131 -4.87 -11.95 9.58
N ASN A 132 -5.61 -11.29 8.71
CA ASN A 132 -6.96 -10.79 8.98
C ASN A 132 -7.71 -10.51 7.65
N ARG A 133 -9.02 -10.31 7.73
CA ARG A 133 -9.81 -9.80 6.61
C ARG A 133 -9.47 -8.33 6.35
N LYS A 134 -9.33 -7.97 5.08
CA LYS A 134 -9.24 -6.56 4.63
C LYS A 134 -10.59 -5.90 4.81
N LEU A 135 -10.62 -4.74 5.46
CA LEU A 135 -11.81 -3.91 5.61
C LEU A 135 -11.51 -2.55 4.98
N LYS A 136 -12.17 -2.24 3.86
CA LYS A 136 -11.92 -1.00 3.11
C LYS A 136 -12.08 0.23 4.02
N GLY A 137 -11.08 1.10 4.04
CA GLY A 137 -11.09 2.31 4.88
C GLY A 137 -10.89 2.07 6.38
N ARG A 138 -10.69 0.81 6.82
CA ARG A 138 -10.59 0.43 8.24
C ARG A 138 -9.38 -0.44 8.54
N PHE A 139 -9.12 -1.49 7.76
CA PHE A 139 -8.07 -2.46 8.04
C PHE A 139 -7.36 -2.91 6.76
N HIS A 140 -6.07 -2.60 6.67
CA HIS A 140 -5.20 -2.86 5.52
C HIS A 140 -3.88 -3.51 5.97
N HIS A 141 -2.95 -3.78 5.06
CA HIS A 141 -1.65 -4.36 5.42
C HIS A 141 -0.85 -3.51 6.42
N SER A 142 -0.92 -2.18 6.31
CA SER A 142 -0.29 -1.25 7.26
C SER A 142 -0.85 -1.38 8.67
N SER A 143 -2.12 -1.81 8.82
CA SER A 143 -2.82 -1.93 10.10
C SER A 143 -2.14 -2.85 11.08
N PHE A 144 -1.67 -4.01 10.61
CA PHE A 144 -1.02 -4.99 11.48
C PHE A 144 0.19 -4.40 12.22
N VAL A 145 0.97 -3.56 11.54
CA VAL A 145 2.30 -3.13 11.99
C VAL A 145 2.40 -1.63 12.28
N SER A 146 1.27 -0.90 12.24
CA SER A 146 1.22 0.55 12.42
C SER A 146 2.18 1.28 11.46
N GLY A 147 2.23 0.84 10.21
CA GLY A 147 3.12 1.40 9.19
C GLY A 147 4.60 1.03 9.30
N ALA A 148 5.00 0.22 10.30
CA ALA A 148 6.38 -0.24 10.43
C ALA A 148 6.82 -1.11 9.23
N PRO A 149 8.14 -1.21 8.95
CA PRO A 149 8.63 -2.01 7.84
C PRO A 149 8.34 -3.50 8.02
N ILE A 150 8.21 -4.21 6.89
CA ILE A 150 7.88 -5.64 6.83
C ILE A 150 8.80 -6.37 5.83
N PHE A 151 8.83 -7.71 5.89
CA PHE A 151 9.49 -8.54 4.88
C PHE A 151 8.61 -8.72 3.64
N ALA A 152 7.35 -9.11 3.86
CA ALA A 152 6.41 -9.45 2.82
C ALA A 152 4.97 -9.13 3.23
N ALA A 153 4.11 -8.94 2.24
CA ALA A 153 2.67 -8.76 2.42
C ALA A 153 1.95 -9.28 1.18
N GLY A 154 0.71 -9.70 1.35
CA GLY A 154 -0.07 -10.18 0.22
C GLY A 154 -1.49 -10.56 0.59
N LYS A 155 -2.14 -11.26 -0.35
CA LYS A 155 -3.39 -11.99 -0.14
C LYS A 155 -3.07 -13.47 0.00
N ILE A 156 -3.92 -14.19 0.74
CA ILE A 156 -3.71 -15.61 1.01
C ILE A 156 -5.03 -16.36 1.10
N ILE A 157 -5.03 -17.60 0.60
CA ILE A 157 -6.12 -18.56 0.78
C ILE A 157 -5.62 -19.66 1.70
N ILE A 158 -6.36 -19.91 2.78
CA ILE A 158 -6.13 -21.03 3.71
C ILE A 158 -7.42 -21.84 3.80
N LYS A 159 -7.34 -23.14 3.52
CA LYS A 159 -8.49 -24.06 3.65
C LYS A 159 -8.16 -25.10 4.72
N HIS A 160 -8.94 -25.06 5.80
CA HIS A 160 -8.79 -26.00 6.93
C HIS A 160 -7.35 -26.05 7.47
N GLY A 161 -6.74 -24.87 7.67
CA GLY A 161 -5.37 -24.74 8.16
C GLY A 161 -4.28 -24.90 7.09
N THR A 162 -4.57 -25.39 5.89
CA THR A 162 -3.57 -25.55 4.82
C THR A 162 -3.54 -24.31 3.94
N ILE A 163 -2.35 -23.73 3.72
CA ILE A 163 -2.15 -22.63 2.76
C ILE A 163 -2.28 -23.20 1.34
N VAL A 164 -3.22 -22.66 0.57
CA VAL A 164 -3.54 -23.15 -0.79
C VAL A 164 -3.00 -22.21 -1.85
N ALA A 165 -3.11 -20.90 -1.64
CA ALA A 165 -2.66 -19.91 -2.61
C ALA A 165 -2.16 -18.64 -1.94
N ILE A 166 -1.19 -17.99 -2.58
CA ILE A 166 -0.65 -16.69 -2.17
C ILE A 166 -0.54 -15.79 -3.40
N GLU A 167 -1.10 -14.59 -3.31
CA GLU A 167 -0.76 -13.48 -4.20
C GLU A 167 0.11 -12.50 -3.41
N PRO A 168 1.42 -12.42 -3.66
CA PRO A 168 2.36 -11.63 -2.85
C PRO A 168 2.29 -10.14 -3.23
N HIS A 169 1.11 -9.54 -3.18
CA HIS A 169 0.86 -8.15 -3.53
C HIS A 169 -0.15 -7.50 -2.58
N SER A 170 0.19 -6.30 -2.10
CA SER A 170 -0.60 -5.57 -1.10
C SER A 170 -1.12 -4.21 -1.59
N GLY A 171 -0.71 -3.75 -2.78
CA GLY A 171 -1.01 -2.41 -3.29
C GLY A 171 -0.26 -1.27 -2.60
N HIS A 172 0.11 -1.43 -1.32
CA HIS A 172 0.89 -0.49 -0.51
C HIS A 172 2.40 -0.74 -0.49
N PHE A 173 2.83 -1.88 -1.03
CA PHE A 173 4.23 -2.31 -1.10
C PHE A 173 4.51 -2.81 -2.52
N LYS A 174 5.67 -2.45 -3.10
CA LYS A 174 6.13 -2.89 -4.44
C LYS A 174 7.08 -4.11 -4.34
N PRO A 175 6.57 -5.34 -4.19
CA PRO A 175 7.36 -6.56 -3.98
C PRO A 175 8.44 -6.75 -5.06
N ARG A 176 9.66 -7.04 -4.61
CA ARG A 176 10.76 -7.52 -5.47
C ARG A 176 10.88 -9.04 -5.36
N LEU A 177 11.66 -9.64 -6.25
CA LEU A 177 11.96 -11.08 -6.21
C LEU A 177 12.51 -11.51 -4.84
N ASP A 178 13.39 -10.71 -4.24
CA ASP A 178 13.97 -10.99 -2.92
C ASP A 178 12.92 -11.07 -1.81
N ASN A 179 11.85 -10.26 -1.88
CA ASN A 179 10.76 -10.31 -0.90
C ASN A 179 9.96 -11.61 -1.03
N LEU A 180 9.75 -12.07 -2.26
CA LEU A 180 9.08 -13.33 -2.55
C LEU A 180 9.93 -14.52 -2.11
N GLN A 181 11.24 -14.49 -2.38
CA GLN A 181 12.19 -15.51 -1.91
C GLN A 181 12.26 -15.54 -0.37
N ALA A 182 12.25 -14.39 0.29
CA ALA A 182 12.21 -14.31 1.75
C ALA A 182 10.91 -14.91 2.30
N LEU A 183 9.75 -14.61 1.69
CA LEU A 183 8.48 -15.22 2.07
C LEU A 183 8.53 -16.74 1.96
N CYS A 184 8.99 -17.28 0.83
CA CYS A 184 9.13 -18.73 0.65
C CYS A 184 10.09 -19.35 1.68
N SER A 185 11.21 -18.69 1.97
CA SER A 185 12.19 -19.18 2.94
C SER A 185 11.61 -19.22 4.36
N ILE A 186 10.84 -18.19 4.75
CA ILE A 186 10.16 -18.13 6.04
C ILE A 186 9.12 -19.24 6.15
N LEU A 187 8.27 -19.43 5.14
CA LEU A 187 7.27 -20.49 5.12
C LEU A 187 7.92 -21.89 5.16
N ALA A 188 8.98 -22.11 4.39
CA ALA A 188 9.71 -23.39 4.37
C ALA A 188 10.37 -23.68 5.73
N THR A 189 10.89 -22.67 6.42
CA THR A 189 11.45 -22.81 7.78
C THR A 189 10.37 -23.22 8.80
N GLN A 190 9.11 -22.84 8.55
CA GLN A 190 7.96 -23.29 9.35
C GLN A 190 7.46 -24.69 8.95
N GLY A 191 8.16 -25.39 8.03
CA GLY A 191 7.81 -26.72 7.55
C GLY A 191 6.72 -26.75 6.48
N VAL A 192 6.30 -25.59 5.95
CA VAL A 192 5.30 -25.52 4.88
C VAL A 192 5.92 -26.00 3.57
N ASN A 193 5.25 -26.93 2.89
CA ASN A 193 5.64 -27.37 1.55
C ASN A 193 5.31 -26.27 0.51
N ILE A 194 6.35 -25.59 0.02
CA ILE A 194 6.21 -24.48 -0.93
C ILE A 194 5.63 -24.95 -2.26
N ASP A 195 5.94 -26.17 -2.69
CA ASP A 195 5.48 -26.71 -3.97
C ASP A 195 3.96 -27.00 -3.98
N SER A 196 3.34 -27.11 -2.80
CA SER A 196 1.88 -27.26 -2.68
C SER A 196 1.11 -25.94 -2.72
N ILE A 197 1.80 -24.78 -2.73
CA ILE A 197 1.17 -23.47 -2.74
C ILE A 197 1.07 -22.95 -4.16
N ALA A 198 -0.14 -22.57 -4.58
CA ALA A 198 -0.34 -21.83 -5.81
C ALA A 198 0.08 -20.36 -5.64
N PHE A 199 1.24 -19.99 -6.17
CA PHE A 199 1.66 -18.58 -6.23
C PHE A 199 1.03 -17.89 -7.44
N ILE A 200 0.17 -16.91 -7.17
CA ILE A 200 -0.57 -16.15 -8.18
C ILE A 200 0.25 -14.91 -8.56
N LYS A 201 0.51 -14.74 -9.86
CA LYS A 201 1.29 -13.61 -10.38
C LYS A 201 0.45 -12.32 -10.32
N PRO A 202 0.90 -11.26 -9.63
CA PRO A 202 0.19 -9.98 -9.65
C PRO A 202 0.21 -9.34 -11.04
N LYS A 203 -0.89 -8.71 -11.46
CA LYS A 203 -0.99 -8.04 -12.79
C LYS A 203 0.10 -6.99 -13.03
N LYS A 204 0.52 -6.28 -11.98
CA LYS A 204 1.55 -5.23 -12.03
C LYS A 204 2.99 -5.78 -11.86
N TRP A 205 3.18 -7.10 -11.86
CA TRP A 205 4.50 -7.71 -11.71
C TRP A 205 5.28 -7.70 -13.02
N THR A 206 6.34 -6.88 -13.08
CA THR A 206 7.10 -6.62 -14.32
C THR A 206 8.35 -7.48 -14.47
N CYS A 207 8.93 -7.99 -13.38
CA CYS A 207 10.13 -8.83 -13.41
C CYS A 207 9.79 -10.31 -13.74
N GLY A 208 10.84 -11.13 -13.88
CA GLY A 208 10.68 -12.59 -14.01
C GLY A 208 9.81 -13.18 -12.89
N TRP A 209 8.88 -14.05 -13.26
CA TRP A 209 8.00 -14.74 -12.33
C TRP A 209 8.53 -16.18 -12.16
N PRO A 210 8.98 -16.57 -10.94
CA PRO A 210 9.69 -17.83 -10.75
C PRO A 210 8.77 -19.05 -10.57
N PHE A 211 7.45 -18.85 -10.57
CA PHE A 211 6.47 -19.91 -10.38
C PHE A 211 5.74 -20.26 -11.68
N PRO A 212 5.26 -21.51 -11.84
CA PRO A 212 4.47 -21.89 -13.01
C PRO A 212 3.20 -21.03 -13.12
N PRO A 213 2.69 -20.78 -14.34
CA PRO A 213 1.42 -20.10 -14.55
C PRO A 213 0.28 -20.81 -13.81
N GLN A 214 -0.63 -20.04 -13.21
CA GLN A 214 -1.83 -20.54 -12.52
C GLN A 214 -3.08 -19.99 -13.21
N PRO A 215 -3.42 -20.45 -14.43
CA PRO A 215 -4.48 -19.84 -15.25
C PRO A 215 -5.90 -20.00 -14.66
N ASP A 216 -6.12 -21.02 -13.83
CA ASP A 216 -7.44 -21.36 -13.29
C ASP A 216 -7.68 -20.80 -11.87
N LEU A 217 -6.67 -20.16 -11.27
CA LEU A 217 -6.72 -19.59 -9.92
C LEU A 217 -6.54 -18.08 -10.00
N GLU A 218 -7.59 -17.38 -10.43
CA GLU A 218 -7.69 -15.96 -10.12
C GLU A 218 -8.25 -15.83 -8.69
N LEU A 219 -7.47 -15.18 -7.82
CA LEU A 219 -8.02 -14.60 -6.60
C LEU A 219 -8.91 -13.44 -7.03
N GLU A 220 -10.16 -13.76 -7.40
CA GLU A 220 -11.14 -12.78 -7.85
C GLU A 220 -11.19 -11.61 -6.86
N ASP A 221 -11.20 -10.39 -7.39
CA ASP A 221 -11.41 -9.18 -6.61
C ASP A 221 -12.88 -9.12 -6.16
N PHE A 222 -13.29 -10.01 -5.24
CA PHE A 222 -14.62 -9.97 -4.63
C PHE A 222 -14.70 -8.81 -3.64
N ALA A 223 -14.98 -7.64 -4.21
CA ALA A 223 -15.71 -6.50 -3.71
C ALA A 223 -16.00 -5.68 -4.97
N GLY A 224 -17.26 -5.33 -5.25
CA GLY A 224 -17.72 -4.67 -6.48
C GLY A 224 -17.18 -3.27 -6.77
N THR A 225 -15.94 -2.96 -6.42
CA THR A 225 -15.16 -1.82 -6.92
C THR A 225 -13.72 -2.30 -7.11
N SER A 226 -13.22 -2.31 -8.35
CA SER A 226 -11.85 -2.64 -8.71
C SER A 226 -10.83 -1.81 -7.93
N ASP A 227 -10.09 -2.44 -7.02
CA ASP A 227 -9.09 -1.80 -6.14
C ASP A 227 -7.70 -1.65 -6.81
N THR A 228 -7.61 -1.61 -8.15
CA THR A 228 -6.32 -1.47 -8.85
C THR A 228 -6.19 -0.33 -9.86
N GLU A 229 -7.23 0.48 -10.07
CA GLU A 229 -7.10 1.80 -10.72
C GLU A 229 -6.50 2.82 -9.73
N TYR A 230 -5.26 2.54 -9.34
CA TYR A 230 -4.32 3.61 -9.07
C TYR A 230 -4.06 4.26 -10.43
N GLY A 231 -4.81 5.32 -10.72
CA GLY A 231 -4.69 6.10 -11.94
C GLY A 231 -3.22 6.41 -12.21
N GLY A 232 -2.79 6.13 -13.44
CA GLY A 232 -1.50 6.55 -13.95
C GLY A 232 -1.47 8.07 -13.97
N ASP A 233 -1.04 8.67 -12.88
CA ASP A 233 -0.59 10.05 -12.87
C ASP A 233 0.93 10.00 -12.82
N ARG A 234 1.53 10.63 -13.84
CA ARG A 234 2.97 10.64 -14.08
C ARG A 234 3.67 11.12 -12.81
N SER A 235 4.75 10.44 -12.47
CA SER A 235 5.69 10.94 -11.48
C SER A 235 6.25 12.26 -12.01
N ASP A 236 5.84 13.40 -11.45
CA ASP A 236 6.50 14.70 -11.63
C ASP A 236 7.88 14.64 -10.96
N SER A 237 8.78 13.88 -11.56
CA SER A 237 10.14 13.67 -11.07
C SER A 237 11.04 13.39 -12.27
N GLU A 238 11.03 14.28 -13.25
CA GLU A 238 12.09 14.45 -14.28
C GLU A 238 11.69 15.60 -15.21
N GLU A 239 11.90 16.84 -14.79
CA GLU A 239 12.10 17.98 -15.72
C GLU A 239 12.89 19.10 -15.02
N LEU A 240 14.06 18.74 -14.51
CA LEU A 240 15.13 19.69 -14.21
C LEU A 240 16.44 18.99 -14.49
N GLU A 241 16.92 19.08 -15.74
CA GLU A 241 18.33 19.37 -16.04
C GLU A 241 18.56 19.53 -17.56
N SER A 242 19.10 20.71 -17.89
CA SER A 242 19.99 21.03 -19.01
C SER A 242 19.67 20.53 -20.41
N ASP A 243 19.37 21.47 -21.31
CA ASP A 243 20.00 21.46 -22.63
C ASP A 243 20.70 22.81 -22.87
N MET A 244 21.97 22.84 -22.45
CA MET A 244 22.98 23.81 -22.85
C MET A 244 23.57 23.31 -24.17
N LEU A 245 23.15 23.86 -25.31
CA LEU A 245 23.88 23.75 -26.57
C LEU A 245 23.73 25.05 -27.39
N LEU A 246 24.66 25.98 -27.16
CA LEU A 246 25.25 26.81 -28.21
C LEU A 246 26.63 26.18 -28.49
N PRO A 247 27.16 26.17 -29.75
CA PRO A 247 27.55 27.44 -30.36
C PRO A 247 27.54 27.52 -31.91
N MET A 248 27.72 28.77 -32.37
CA MET A 248 28.48 29.19 -33.59
C MET A 248 27.79 28.93 -34.96
N GLU A 249 27.76 29.84 -35.95
CA GLU A 249 28.71 30.89 -36.35
C GLU A 249 28.03 32.09 -37.03
N ALA A 250 28.72 33.22 -36.98
CA ALA A 250 28.48 34.44 -37.74
C ALA A 250 29.42 34.51 -38.95
N GLN A 251 28.88 34.82 -40.13
CA GLN A 251 29.51 35.53 -41.26
C GLN A 251 28.33 36.11 -42.07
N GLY A 252 28.18 37.38 -42.44
CA GLY A 252 29.13 38.47 -42.64
C GLY A 252 29.03 38.95 -44.09
N GLU A 253 28.41 40.12 -44.32
CA GLU A 253 28.64 41.08 -45.44
C GLU A 253 28.27 40.65 -46.89
N LEU A 254 27.81 41.48 -47.86
CA LEU A 254 27.89 42.92 -48.19
C LEU A 254 26.81 43.29 -49.26
N SER A 255 26.33 44.56 -49.23
CA SER A 255 25.95 45.49 -50.35
C SER A 255 24.94 45.05 -51.44
N VAL A 256 24.11 45.89 -52.08
CA VAL A 256 24.21 47.29 -52.55
C VAL A 256 22.80 47.81 -52.94
N GLU A 257 22.64 49.13 -52.91
CA GLU A 257 21.58 50.01 -53.47
C GLU A 257 20.19 50.09 -52.82
#